data_AF-F3Z2S2-F1
#
_entry.id   AF-F3Z2S2-F1
#
_cell.length_a   1.000
_cell.length_b   1.000
_cell.length_c   1.000
_cell.angle_alpha   90.00
_cell.angle_beta   90.00
_cell.angle_gamma   90.00
#
_symmetry.space_group_name_H-M   'P 1'
#
loop_
_entity.id
_entity.type
_entity.pdbx_description
1 polymer ?
#
loop_
_entity_poly.entity_id
_entity_poly.type
_entity_poly.pdbx_seq_one_letter_code
_entity_poly.pdbx_strand_id
1 'polypeptide(L)'
;MKKQVLVLVADAKAKAEAGVDYSPRLGALCPLCGNKMRIGNSPKWRDGVKERYHKCENTACLICAMGLSVKSVQVDNGVRQTQEVASV
;
A
#
# COMPACT_ATOMS: atom_id res chain seq x y z
N MET A 1 25.24 -6.46 17.95
CA MET A 1 24.73 -6.28 16.56
C MET A 1 23.47 -7.09 16.24
N LYS A 2 23.34 -8.38 16.58
CA LYS A 2 22.16 -9.22 16.23
C LYS A 2 20.80 -8.62 16.64
N LYS A 3 20.70 -8.04 17.84
CA LYS A 3 19.45 -7.44 18.35
C LYS A 3 18.99 -6.22 17.56
N GLN A 4 19.91 -5.35 17.14
CA GLN A 4 19.56 -4.15 16.38
C GLN A 4 19.04 -4.49 14.98
N VAL A 5 19.65 -5.47 14.31
CA VAL A 5 19.16 -5.95 13.01
C VAL A 5 17.75 -6.53 13.11
N LEU A 6 17.50 -7.34 14.16
CA LEU A 6 16.16 -7.88 14.43
C LEU A 6 15.10 -6.80 14.63
N VAL A 7 15.42 -5.72 15.35
CA VAL A 7 14.50 -4.59 15.57
C VAL A 7 14.18 -3.88 14.26
N LEU A 8 15.17 -3.63 13.40
CA LEU A 8 14.96 -2.99 12.10
C LEU A 8 14.07 -3.84 11.17
N VAL A 9 14.30 -5.14 11.14
CA VAL A 9 13.50 -6.09 10.35
C VAL A 9 12.06 -6.14 10.86
N ALA A 10 11.87 -6.19 12.18
CA ALA A 10 10.54 -6.17 12.79
C ALA A 10 9.79 -4.87 12.51
N ASP A 11 10.46 -3.72 12.61
CA ASP A 11 9.86 -2.40 12.30
C ASP A 11 9.46 -2.29 10.82
N ALA A 12 10.32 -2.73 9.90
CA ALA A 12 10.00 -2.73 8.48
C ALA A 12 8.78 -3.62 8.15
N LYS A 13 8.67 -4.78 8.80
CA LYS A 13 7.50 -5.66 8.69
C LYS A 13 6.24 -5.01 9.26
N ALA A 14 6.31 -4.46 10.46
CA ALA A 14 5.19 -3.80 11.12
C ALA A 14 4.64 -2.63 10.28
N LYS A 15 5.52 -1.79 9.72
CA LYS A 15 5.15 -0.70 8.81
C LYS A 15 4.50 -1.19 7.51
N ALA A 16 4.97 -2.31 6.95
CA ALA A 16 4.36 -2.89 5.76
C ALA A 16 2.95 -3.46 6.02
N GLU A 17 2.74 -4.04 7.21
CA GLU A 17 1.47 -4.63 7.65
C GLU A 17 0.43 -3.59 8.08
N ALA A 18 0.86 -2.49 8.73
CA ALA A 18 0.00 -1.35 9.05
C ALA A 18 -0.65 -0.76 7.79
N GLY A 19 0.05 -0.88 6.67
CA GLY A 19 -0.40 -0.40 5.37
C GLY A 19 -0.28 1.11 5.22
N VAL A 20 -0.67 1.59 4.04
CA VAL A 20 -0.58 3.01 3.66
C VAL A 20 -1.82 3.46 2.92
N ASP A 21 -2.02 4.77 2.88
CA ASP A 21 -3.03 5.35 2.00
C ASP A 21 -2.61 5.21 0.54
N TYR A 22 -3.56 4.83 -0.30
CA TYR A 22 -3.42 4.84 -1.74
C TYR A 22 -4.30 5.93 -2.34
N SER A 23 -3.69 6.73 -3.20
CA SER A 23 -4.43 7.64 -4.07
C SER A 23 -4.37 7.23 -5.53
N PRO A 24 -5.48 7.22 -6.30
CA PRO A 24 -5.43 7.05 -7.75
C PRO A 24 -4.59 8.14 -8.44
N ARG A 25 -4.50 9.34 -7.86
CA ARG A 25 -3.73 10.46 -8.42
C ARG A 25 -2.26 10.39 -8.03
N LEU A 26 -1.98 10.16 -6.74
CA LEU A 26 -0.62 10.24 -6.20
C LEU A 26 0.07 8.87 -6.11
N GLY A 27 -0.69 7.78 -6.09
CA GLY A 27 -0.25 6.42 -5.82
C GLY A 27 -0.12 6.14 -4.32
N ALA A 28 0.64 5.10 -3.98
CA ALA A 28 1.03 4.78 -2.61
C ALA A 28 2.55 4.97 -2.44
N LEU A 29 2.97 5.48 -1.29
CA LEU A 29 4.37 5.68 -0.94
C LEU A 29 4.86 4.59 0.01
N CYS A 30 6.12 4.19 -0.12
CA CYS A 30 6.73 3.22 0.77
C CYS A 30 6.82 3.79 2.20
N PRO A 31 6.31 3.08 3.23
CA PRO A 31 6.31 3.60 4.60
C PRO A 31 7.71 3.63 5.22
N LEU A 32 8.72 3.06 4.56
CA LEU A 32 10.10 3.08 5.02
C LEU A 32 10.98 4.08 4.27
N CYS A 33 10.94 4.08 2.94
CA CYS A 33 11.85 4.91 2.12
C CYS A 33 11.16 6.07 1.37
N GLY A 34 9.84 6.24 1.51
CA GLY A 34 9.08 7.32 0.87
C GLY A 34 8.89 7.21 -0.65
N ASN A 35 9.59 6.31 -1.33
CA ASN A 35 9.45 6.15 -2.79
C ASN A 35 8.07 5.62 -3.19
N LYS A 36 7.58 6.06 -4.35
CA LYS A 36 6.34 5.55 -4.93
C LYS A 36 6.46 4.05 -5.20
N MET A 37 5.43 3.30 -4.81
CA MET A 37 5.38 1.86 -4.98
C MET A 37 4.51 1.46 -6.17
N ARG A 38 4.86 0.33 -6.77
CA ARG A 38 4.07 -0.27 -7.85
C ARG A 38 2.98 -1.18 -7.28
N ILE A 39 1.79 -1.09 -7.89
CA ILE A 39 0.68 -2.01 -7.61
C ILE A 39 1.06 -3.39 -8.13
N GLY A 40 1.23 -4.34 -7.22
CA GLY A 40 1.48 -5.74 -7.56
C GLY A 40 0.19 -6.53 -7.71
N ASN A 41 -0.76 -6.32 -6.79
CA ASN A 41 -2.08 -6.95 -6.85
C ASN A 41 -3.17 -5.96 -6.42
N SER A 42 -4.34 -6.07 -7.05
CA SER A 42 -5.51 -5.24 -6.77
C SER A 42 -6.73 -6.16 -6.69
N PRO A 43 -7.00 -6.78 -5.53
CA PRO A 43 -8.20 -7.59 -5.34
C PRO A 43 -9.48 -6.79 -5.58
N LYS A 44 -10.61 -7.52 -5.68
CA LYS A 44 -11.94 -6.93 -5.81
C LYS A 44 -12.27 -6.06 -4.59
N TRP A 45 -13.15 -5.09 -4.79
CA TRP A 45 -13.71 -4.27 -3.71
C TRP A 45 -14.37 -5.17 -2.66
N ARG A 46 -14.19 -4.83 -1.38
CA ARG A 46 -14.83 -5.47 -0.25
C ARG A 46 -15.36 -4.38 0.67
N ASP A 47 -16.66 -4.41 0.97
CA ASP A 47 -17.32 -3.48 1.90
C ASP A 47 -17.08 -1.99 1.57
N GLY A 48 -17.10 -1.63 0.27
CA GLY A 48 -16.87 -0.25 -0.18
C GLY A 48 -15.40 0.22 -0.11
N VAL A 49 -14.48 -0.65 0.30
CA VAL A 49 -13.05 -0.37 0.40
C VAL A 49 -12.29 -1.14 -0.68
N LYS A 50 -11.35 -0.46 -1.35
CA LYS A 50 -10.42 -1.10 -2.28
C LYS A 50 -9.06 -1.27 -1.63
N GLU A 51 -8.77 -2.49 -1.22
CA GLU A 51 -7.44 -2.89 -0.79
C GLU A 51 -6.55 -3.17 -1.99
N ARG A 52 -5.28 -2.77 -1.91
CA ARG A 52 -4.25 -3.09 -2.90
C ARG A 52 -2.99 -3.53 -2.19
N TYR A 53 -2.14 -4.26 -2.92
CA TYR A 53 -0.84 -4.70 -2.45
C TYR A 53 0.23 -4.14 -3.36
N HIS A 54 1.24 -3.55 -2.75
CA HIS A 54 2.32 -2.86 -3.45
C HIS A 54 3.67 -3.48 -3.16
N LYS A 55 4.60 -3.29 -4.10
CA LYS A 55 6.02 -3.60 -3.94
C LYS A 55 6.82 -2.32 -4.05
N CYS A 56 7.78 -2.16 -3.13
CA CYS A 56 8.80 -1.11 -3.25
C CYS A 56 9.80 -1.52 -4.34
N GLU A 57 10.10 -0.61 -5.26
CA GLU A 57 11.07 -0.84 -6.34
C GLU A 57 12.48 -0.30 -6.01
N ASN A 58 12.64 0.37 -4.86
CA ASN A 58 13.94 0.82 -4.39
C ASN A 58 14.72 -0.35 -3.77
N THR A 59 15.69 -0.88 -4.51
CA THR A 59 16.53 -2.01 -4.09
C THR A 59 17.36 -1.75 -2.83
N ALA A 60 17.62 -0.49 -2.47
CA ALA A 60 18.28 -0.12 -1.22
C ALA A 60 17.33 -0.10 0.00
N CYS A 61 16.02 -0.21 -0.21
CA CYS A 61 15.02 -0.21 0.86
C CYS A 61 14.87 -1.61 1.46
N LEU A 62 14.85 -1.70 2.80
CA LEU A 62 14.70 -2.98 3.51
C LEU A 62 13.40 -3.70 3.16
N ILE A 63 12.30 -2.96 2.91
CA ILE A 63 11.03 -3.54 2.44
C ILE A 63 11.20 -4.25 1.09
N CYS A 64 11.98 -3.66 0.17
CA CYS A 64 12.28 -4.26 -1.14
C CYS A 64 13.21 -5.46 -0.99
N ALA A 65 14.32 -5.31 -0.24
CA ALA A 65 15.31 -6.36 -0.02
C ALA A 65 14.72 -7.61 0.65
N MET A 66 13.73 -7.44 1.53
CA MET A 66 13.00 -8.53 2.17
C MET A 66 11.85 -9.10 1.31
N GLY A 67 11.54 -8.49 0.17
CA GLY A 67 10.42 -8.89 -0.68
C GLY A 67 9.05 -8.70 -0.04
N LEU A 68 8.91 -7.79 0.92
CA LEU A 68 7.64 -7.54 1.62
C LEU A 68 6.60 -6.91 0.68
N SER A 69 5.32 -7.23 0.91
CA SER A 69 4.19 -6.55 0.28
C SER A 69 3.64 -5.52 1.25
N VAL A 70 3.31 -4.33 0.77
CA VAL A 70 2.68 -3.29 1.58
C VAL A 70 1.20 -3.21 1.21
N LYS A 71 0.33 -3.38 2.21
CA LYS A 71 -1.11 -3.21 2.03
C LYS A 71 -1.42 -1.72 1.86
N SER A 72 -2.41 -1.38 1.05
CA SER A 72 -2.94 -0.03 1.04
C SER A 72 -4.45 0.01 0.95
N VAL A 73 -5.04 1.07 1.48
CA VAL A 73 -6.46 1.37 1.34
C VAL A 73 -6.62 2.61 0.48
N GLN A 74 -7.54 2.56 -0.49
CA GLN A 74 -7.87 3.75 -1.28
C GLN A 74 -8.66 4.76 -0.44
N VAL A 75 -8.13 5.97 -0.27
CA VAL A 75 -8.73 7.00 0.62
C VAL A 75 -9.34 8.19 -0.13
N ASP A 76 -8.91 8.47 -1.36
CA ASP A 76 -9.60 9.40 -2.25
C ASP A 76 -10.43 8.65 -3.29
N ASN A 77 -11.74 8.87 -3.21
CA ASN A 77 -12.66 8.55 -4.28
C ASN A 77 -12.37 9.52 -5.42
N GLY A 78 -11.41 9.17 -6.29
CA GLY A 78 -11.44 9.66 -7.65
C GLY A 78 -12.79 9.26 -8.23
N VAL A 79 -13.72 10.20 -8.22
CA VAL A 79 -15.14 10.06 -8.54
C VAL A 79 -15.38 9.04 -9.65
N ARG A 80 -16.01 7.90 -9.31
CA ARG A 80 -16.95 7.27 -10.23
C ARG A 80 -18.34 7.57 -9.70
N GLN A 81 -18.91 8.68 -10.17
CA GLN A 81 -20.36 8.81 -10.29
C GLN A 81 -20.80 7.74 -11.30
N THR A 82 -21.14 6.55 -10.84
CA THR A 82 -22.03 5.68 -11.60
C THR A 82 -23.43 5.96 -11.10
N GLN A 83 -24.12 6.77 -11.90
CA GLN A 83 -25.54 7.11 -11.90
C GLN A 83 -26.42 6.26 -10.96
N GLU A 84 -26.92 6.87 -9.89
CA GLU A 84 -28.27 6.55 -9.42
C GLU A 84 -29.24 7.00 -10.53
N VAL A 85 -29.65 6.07 -11.39
CA VAL A 85 -30.93 6.21 -12.09
C VAL A 85 -32.00 5.78 -11.09
N ALA A 86 -32.52 6.76 -10.36
CA ALA A 86 -33.79 6.61 -9.67
C ALA A 86 -34.85 6.34 -10.74
N SER A 87 -35.36 5.11 -10.76
CA SER A 87 -36.54 4.73 -11.54
C SER A 87 -37.72 5.59 -11.10
N VAL A 88 -38.34 6.26 -12.06
CA VAL A 88 -39.68 6.87 -11.95
C VAL A 88 -40.73 5.77 -12.07
#